data_AF-A0A4Q3H1S4-F1
#
_entry.id   AF-A0A4Q3H1S4-F1
#
_cell.length_a   1.000
_cell.length_b   1.000
_cell.length_c   1.000
_cell.angle_alpha   90.00
_cell.angle_beta   90.00
_cell.angle_gamma   90.00
#
_symmetry.space_group_name_H-M   'P 1'
#
loop_
_entity.id
_entity.type
_entity.pdbx_description
1 polymer ?
#
loop_
_entity_poly.entity_id
_entity_poly.type
_entity_poly.pdbx_seq_one_letter_code
_entity_poly.pdbx_strand_id
1 'polypeptide(L)'
;MAEQPWYKTTLRWGQTNLVECDPARYDADWWREHWRKTRVQGIIVNAGGIVAYYPSKFPLHHRAEKLGDRDLYGEIVKAAREEGIKVVARMDSNRVAQDFYDEHPDWICRKADGSPYTQADKYVTCIGSPYYSEYLPAVMEEIIERSHPDGFSDNSWAGLPRANICYC
;
A
#
# COMPACT_ATOMS: atom_id res chain seq x y z
N MET A 1 6.64 18.98 -29.31
CA MET A 1 7.65 18.38 -28.40
C MET A 1 6.92 17.32 -27.60
N ALA A 2 7.47 16.13 -27.43
CA ALA A 2 6.87 15.11 -26.57
C ALA A 2 6.80 15.64 -25.12
N GLU A 3 5.71 15.36 -24.42
CA GLU A 3 5.56 15.72 -23.01
C GLU A 3 6.69 15.06 -22.19
N GLN A 4 7.34 15.84 -21.31
CA GLN A 4 8.37 15.27 -20.45
C GLN A 4 7.76 14.28 -19.46
N PRO A 5 8.42 13.16 -19.16
CA PRO A 5 7.88 12.19 -18.23
C PRO A 5 7.72 12.78 -16.83
N TRP A 6 6.66 12.36 -16.12
CA TRP A 6 6.26 12.94 -14.83
C TRP A 6 7.38 12.92 -13.79
N TYR A 7 8.23 11.90 -13.80
CA TYR A 7 9.34 11.75 -12.86
C TYR A 7 10.48 12.77 -13.08
N LYS A 8 10.44 13.56 -14.17
CA LYS A 8 11.35 14.69 -14.40
C LYS A 8 10.74 16.04 -14.05
N THR A 9 9.41 16.13 -13.95
CA THR A 9 8.68 17.39 -13.78
C THR A 9 8.02 17.52 -12.40
N THR A 10 7.87 16.41 -11.67
CA THR A 10 7.24 16.37 -10.33
C THR A 10 8.29 16.52 -9.25
N LEU A 11 8.36 17.71 -8.64
CA LEU A 11 9.41 18.07 -7.67
C LEU A 11 8.89 18.18 -6.24
N ARG A 12 7.62 18.59 -6.05
CA ARG A 12 7.01 18.72 -4.73
C ARG A 12 6.03 17.59 -4.44
N TRP A 13 6.37 16.79 -3.44
CA TRP A 13 5.61 15.62 -3.02
C TRP A 13 4.89 15.84 -1.68
N GLY A 14 3.65 15.37 -1.59
CA GLY A 14 2.91 15.23 -0.35
C GLY A 14 2.68 13.76 -0.04
N GLN A 15 3.17 13.27 1.10
CA GLN A 15 2.87 11.91 1.54
C GLN A 15 1.82 11.94 2.65
N THR A 16 0.77 11.13 2.50
CA THR A 16 -0.25 10.93 3.52
C THR A 16 -0.27 9.47 3.93
N ASN A 17 -0.21 9.23 5.25
CA ASN A 17 -0.43 7.91 5.81
C ASN A 17 -1.88 7.83 6.30
N LEU A 18 -2.68 6.99 5.64
CA LEU A 18 -4.03 6.67 6.07
C LEU A 18 -4.00 5.67 7.24
N VAL A 19 -4.97 5.77 8.12
CA VAL A 19 -5.30 4.77 9.15
C VAL A 19 -6.68 4.19 8.92
N GLU A 20 -6.98 3.05 9.53
CA GLU A 20 -8.17 2.24 9.24
C GLU A 20 -9.52 2.95 9.49
N CYS A 21 -9.52 4.02 10.28
CA CYS A 21 -10.70 4.85 10.54
C CYS A 21 -10.89 6.02 9.57
N ASP A 22 -9.88 6.38 8.78
CA ASP A 22 -9.94 7.51 7.85
C ASP A 22 -11.02 7.38 6.77
N PRO A 23 -11.37 6.18 6.23
CA PRO A 23 -12.45 6.06 5.27
C PRO A 23 -13.81 6.60 5.75
N ALA A 24 -14.08 6.65 7.05
CA ALA A 24 -15.32 7.21 7.59
C ALA A 24 -15.31 8.75 7.70
N ARG A 25 -14.13 9.38 7.64
CA ARG A 25 -13.95 10.82 7.92
C ARG A 25 -13.12 11.56 6.88
N TYR A 26 -12.77 10.91 5.77
CA TYR A 26 -11.89 11.48 4.76
C TYR A 26 -12.56 12.68 4.06
N ASP A 27 -11.98 13.87 4.28
CA ASP A 27 -12.43 15.14 3.71
C ASP A 27 -11.65 15.44 2.41
N ALA A 28 -12.24 15.08 1.27
CA ALA A 28 -11.61 15.27 -0.03
C ALA A 28 -11.41 16.75 -0.39
N ASP A 29 -12.33 17.64 0.01
CA ASP A 29 -12.26 19.06 -0.31
C ASP A 29 -11.11 19.73 0.45
N TRP A 30 -10.95 19.39 1.72
CA TRP A 30 -9.82 19.85 2.51
C TRP A 30 -8.49 19.40 1.92
N TRP A 31 -8.36 18.13 1.50
CA TRP A 31 -7.13 17.63 0.89
C TRP A 31 -6.81 18.30 -0.44
N ARG A 32 -7.80 18.49 -1.32
CA ARG A 32 -7.61 19.20 -2.59
C ARG A 32 -7.17 20.64 -2.34
N GLU A 33 -7.80 21.32 -1.40
CA GLU A 33 -7.40 22.68 -1.00
C GLU A 33 -5.98 22.72 -0.42
N HIS A 34 -5.61 21.72 0.40
CA HIS A 34 -4.26 21.60 0.93
C HIS A 34 -3.23 21.42 -0.20
N TRP A 35 -3.49 20.54 -1.17
CA TRP A 35 -2.60 20.32 -2.30
C TRP A 35 -2.39 21.60 -3.14
N ARG A 36 -3.46 22.36 -3.40
CA ARG A 36 -3.38 23.65 -4.11
C ARG A 36 -2.56 24.68 -3.34
N LYS A 37 -2.88 24.89 -2.06
CA LYS A 37 -2.18 25.84 -1.18
C LYS A 37 -0.69 25.56 -1.07
N THR A 38 -0.33 24.27 -0.98
CA THR A 38 1.06 23.83 -0.84
C THR A 38 1.77 23.61 -2.17
N ARG A 39 1.06 23.75 -3.30
CA ARG A 39 1.56 23.51 -4.67
C ARG A 39 2.13 22.10 -4.85
N VAL A 40 1.52 21.12 -4.20
CA VAL A 40 1.89 19.70 -4.36
C VAL A 40 1.69 19.31 -5.82
N GLN A 41 2.69 18.62 -6.38
CA GLN A 41 2.68 18.15 -7.77
C GLN A 41 2.51 16.63 -7.85
N GLY A 42 2.86 15.91 -6.78
CA GLY A 42 2.68 14.48 -6.66
C GLY A 42 2.32 14.06 -5.24
N ILE A 43 1.50 13.03 -5.09
CA ILE A 43 1.15 12.44 -3.81
C ILE A 43 1.62 10.99 -3.70
N ILE A 44 1.97 10.60 -2.48
CA ILE A 44 2.23 9.21 -2.09
C ILE A 44 1.18 8.86 -1.04
N VAL A 45 0.32 7.88 -1.32
CA VAL A 45 -0.81 7.53 -0.43
C VAL A 45 -1.01 6.02 -0.36
N ASN A 46 -1.40 5.51 0.81
CA ASN A 46 -1.63 4.08 1.03
C ASN A 46 -2.61 3.51 0.01
N ALA A 47 -2.18 2.45 -0.67
CA ALA A 47 -3.02 1.66 -1.57
C ALA A 47 -3.28 0.28 -0.96
N GLY A 48 -2.21 -0.48 -0.70
CA GLY A 48 -2.29 -1.88 -0.27
C GLY A 48 -1.07 -2.39 0.50
N GLY A 49 -0.99 -3.71 0.67
CA GLY A 49 -0.01 -4.39 1.51
C GLY A 49 -0.69 -4.86 2.80
N ILE A 50 -0.28 -4.34 3.96
CA ILE A 50 -0.92 -4.65 5.26
C ILE A 50 -2.41 -4.26 5.26
N VAL A 51 -2.77 -3.12 4.65
CA VAL A 51 -4.15 -2.61 4.61
C VAL A 51 -4.51 -2.12 3.22
N ALA A 52 -5.63 -2.61 2.69
CA ALA A 52 -6.28 -2.10 1.48
C ALA A 52 -7.26 -0.98 1.80
N TYR A 53 -7.17 0.13 1.05
CA TYR A 53 -8.09 1.26 1.11
C TYR A 53 -9.08 1.29 -0.06
N TYR A 54 -9.36 0.12 -0.63
CA TYR A 54 -10.30 -0.12 -1.72
C TYR A 54 -10.91 -1.53 -1.57
N PRO A 55 -12.04 -1.85 -2.23
CA PRO A 55 -12.65 -3.17 -2.12
C PRO A 55 -11.88 -4.19 -2.97
N SER A 56 -10.74 -4.66 -2.45
CA SER A 56 -9.88 -5.63 -3.12
C SER A 56 -10.61 -6.94 -3.41
N LYS A 57 -10.33 -7.54 -4.56
CA LYS A 57 -10.83 -8.85 -4.99
C LYS A 57 -10.14 -10.01 -4.26
N PHE A 58 -9.01 -9.76 -3.60
CA PHE A 58 -8.27 -10.76 -2.83
C PHE A 58 -8.84 -10.85 -1.41
N PRO A 59 -9.42 -12.01 -1.00
CA PRO A 59 -10.08 -12.14 0.30
C PRO A 59 -9.15 -11.89 1.50
N LEU A 60 -7.87 -12.25 1.37
CA LEU A 60 -6.86 -12.10 2.42
C LEU A 60 -6.16 -10.73 2.41
N HIS A 61 -6.55 -9.81 1.51
CA HIS A 61 -6.02 -8.45 1.54
C HIS A 61 -6.84 -7.64 2.55
N HIS A 62 -6.35 -7.60 3.79
CA HIS A 62 -7.04 -6.94 4.91
C HIS A 62 -7.51 -5.54 4.52
N ARG A 63 -8.83 -5.33 4.54
CA ARG A 63 -9.46 -4.05 4.20
C ARG A 63 -9.56 -3.19 5.46
N ALA A 64 -9.31 -1.88 5.32
CA ALA A 64 -9.46 -0.94 6.42
C ALA A 64 -10.82 -1.09 7.12
N GLU A 65 -10.82 -1.18 8.46
CA GLU A 65 -12.02 -1.44 9.27
C GLU A 65 -13.25 -0.60 8.92
N LYS A 66 -13.06 0.70 8.62
CA LYS A 66 -14.16 1.63 8.32
C LYS A 66 -14.40 1.84 6.83
N LEU A 67 -13.82 1.02 5.96
CA LEU A 67 -13.95 1.16 4.52
C LEU A 67 -15.38 0.93 4.01
N GLY A 68 -16.09 -0.07 4.56
CA GLY A 68 -17.34 -0.54 3.96
C GLY A 68 -17.11 -0.91 2.49
N ASP A 69 -18.04 -0.55 1.61
CA ASP A 69 -17.92 -0.77 0.15
C ASP A 69 -17.22 0.38 -0.59
N ARG A 70 -16.64 1.34 0.13
CA ARG A 70 -16.00 2.52 -0.44
C ARG A 70 -14.70 2.16 -1.14
N ASP A 71 -14.41 2.86 -2.23
CA ASP A 71 -13.12 2.83 -2.91
C ASP A 71 -12.35 4.12 -2.60
N LEU A 72 -11.91 4.27 -1.34
CA LEU A 72 -11.27 5.50 -0.88
C LEU A 72 -10.01 5.80 -1.70
N TYR A 73 -9.16 4.79 -1.94
CA TYR A 73 -7.96 4.98 -2.73
C TYR A 73 -8.26 5.43 -4.16
N GLY A 74 -9.25 4.80 -4.83
CA GLY A 74 -9.70 5.21 -6.16
C GLY A 74 -10.26 6.65 -6.20
N GLU A 75 -11.01 7.04 -5.18
CA GLU A 75 -11.51 8.43 -5.03
C GLU A 75 -10.37 9.45 -4.88
N ILE A 76 -9.35 9.14 -4.08
CA ILE A 76 -8.16 9.99 -3.92
C ILE A 76 -7.41 10.12 -5.24
N VAL A 77 -7.22 9.00 -5.95
CA VAL A 77 -6.54 9.01 -7.25
C VAL A 77 -7.31 9.88 -8.24
N LYS A 78 -8.63 9.71 -8.33
CA LYS A 78 -9.48 10.54 -9.19
C LYS A 78 -9.36 12.03 -8.84
N ALA A 79 -9.48 12.38 -7.57
CA ALA A 79 -9.38 13.77 -7.11
C ALA A 79 -8.01 14.39 -7.41
N ALA A 80 -6.91 13.63 -7.26
CA ALA A 80 -5.56 14.09 -7.59
C ALA A 80 -5.39 14.29 -9.10
N ARG A 81 -5.92 13.37 -9.93
CA ARG A 81 -5.88 13.47 -11.40
C ARG A 81 -6.60 14.72 -11.90
N GLU A 82 -7.76 15.05 -11.33
CA GLU A 82 -8.51 16.27 -11.65
C GLU A 82 -7.72 17.56 -11.32
N GLU A 83 -6.79 17.52 -10.36
CA GLU A 83 -5.89 18.63 -10.01
C GLU A 83 -4.58 18.60 -10.82
N GLY A 84 -4.40 17.65 -11.75
CA GLY A 84 -3.14 17.46 -12.49
C GLY A 84 -1.99 16.91 -11.63
N ILE A 85 -2.29 16.34 -10.46
CA ILE A 85 -1.33 15.79 -9.50
C ILE A 85 -1.00 14.34 -9.87
N LYS A 86 0.28 13.98 -9.72
CA LYS A 86 0.77 12.61 -9.92
C LYS A 86 0.53 11.76 -8.68
N VAL A 87 0.29 10.47 -8.85
CA VAL A 87 -0.08 9.56 -7.77
C VAL A 87 0.84 8.36 -7.73
N VAL A 88 1.52 8.17 -6.61
CA VAL A 88 2.29 6.96 -6.31
C VAL A 88 1.50 6.14 -5.29
N ALA A 89 1.20 4.89 -5.65
CA ALA A 89 0.59 3.90 -4.79
C ALA A 89 1.60 3.46 -3.73
N ARG A 90 1.35 3.78 -2.46
CA ARG A 90 2.19 3.34 -1.35
C ARG A 90 1.76 1.96 -0.87
N MET A 91 2.71 1.02 -0.87
CA MET A 91 2.56 -0.33 -0.38
C MET A 91 3.26 -0.50 0.99
N ASP A 92 2.69 -1.33 1.84
CA ASP A 92 3.33 -1.83 3.06
C ASP A 92 3.37 -3.37 3.01
N SER A 93 4.35 -3.93 2.33
CA SER A 93 4.32 -5.37 2.01
C SER A 93 4.81 -6.30 3.13
N ASN A 94 5.45 -5.80 4.18
CA ASN A 94 6.29 -6.64 5.05
C ASN A 94 5.57 -7.46 6.12
N ARG A 95 4.25 -7.27 6.28
CA ARG A 95 3.47 -7.95 7.32
C ARG A 95 2.06 -8.24 6.85
N VAL A 96 1.42 -9.19 7.51
CA VAL A 96 0.02 -9.58 7.28
C VAL A 96 -0.72 -9.81 8.60
N ALA A 97 -2.05 -9.82 8.55
CA ALA A 97 -2.91 -10.11 9.69
C ALA A 97 -2.97 -11.63 10.00
N GLN A 98 -3.69 -11.99 11.05
CA GLN A 98 -3.79 -13.36 11.57
C GLN A 98 -4.40 -14.33 10.54
N ASP A 99 -5.48 -13.92 9.87
CA ASP A 99 -6.18 -14.71 8.87
C ASP A 99 -5.27 -15.14 7.71
N PHE A 100 -4.41 -14.22 7.24
CA PHE A 100 -3.41 -14.55 6.23
C PHE A 100 -2.41 -15.59 6.73
N TYR A 101 -1.93 -15.44 7.99
CA TYR A 101 -1.00 -16.41 8.58
C TYR A 101 -1.63 -17.79 8.75
N ASP A 102 -2.91 -17.85 9.13
CA ASP A 102 -3.61 -19.10 9.33
C ASP A 102 -3.76 -19.88 8.01
N GLU A 103 -3.98 -19.17 6.89
CA GLU A 103 -4.08 -19.77 5.55
C GLU A 103 -2.71 -20.07 4.91
N HIS A 104 -1.72 -19.20 5.11
CA HIS A 104 -0.39 -19.31 4.50
C HIS A 104 0.75 -19.22 5.53
N PRO A 105 0.81 -20.17 6.49
CA PRO A 105 1.85 -20.15 7.52
C PRO A 105 3.27 -20.36 6.94
N ASP A 106 3.38 -20.98 5.78
CA ASP A 106 4.62 -21.20 5.04
C ASP A 106 5.18 -19.92 4.38
N TRP A 107 4.38 -18.85 4.27
CA TRP A 107 4.82 -17.59 3.67
C TRP A 107 5.39 -16.59 4.70
N ILE A 108 5.39 -16.98 5.97
CA ILE A 108 5.81 -16.15 7.10
C ILE A 108 7.24 -16.48 7.52
N CYS A 109 8.00 -15.44 7.84
CA CYS A 109 9.33 -15.59 8.37
C CYS A 109 9.36 -16.46 9.64
N ARG A 110 10.23 -17.47 9.69
CA ARG A 110 10.39 -18.39 10.83
C ARG A 110 11.69 -18.15 11.58
N LYS A 111 11.63 -18.21 12.90
CA LYS A 111 12.80 -18.30 13.78
C LYS A 111 13.37 -19.72 13.75
N ALA A 112 14.57 -19.91 14.33
CA ALA A 112 15.23 -21.20 14.39
C ALA A 112 14.43 -22.29 15.14
N ASP A 113 13.55 -21.90 16.06
CA ASP A 113 12.66 -22.81 16.80
C ASP A 113 11.34 -23.12 16.05
N GLY A 114 11.18 -22.62 14.82
CA GLY A 114 9.98 -22.76 14.00
C GLY A 114 8.85 -21.77 14.35
N SER A 115 8.99 -20.97 15.42
CA SER A 115 8.01 -19.92 15.73
C SER A 115 8.05 -18.78 14.71
N PRO A 116 6.92 -18.12 14.41
CA PRO A 116 6.91 -17.01 13.47
C PRO A 116 7.61 -15.76 14.04
N TYR A 117 8.19 -14.96 13.15
CA TYR A 117 8.51 -13.57 13.46
C TYR A 117 7.23 -12.73 13.44
N THR A 118 6.97 -12.02 14.54
CA THR A 118 5.84 -11.10 14.67
C THR A 118 6.33 -9.69 15.02
N GLN A 119 5.54 -8.69 14.65
CA GLN A 119 5.74 -7.31 15.06
C GLN A 119 4.39 -6.68 15.37
N ALA A 120 4.23 -6.23 16.62
CA ALA A 120 2.91 -5.93 17.18
C ALA A 120 1.98 -7.14 17.03
N ASP A 121 0.79 -6.93 16.49
CA ASP A 121 -0.27 -7.91 16.26
C ASP A 121 -0.19 -8.60 14.87
N LYS A 122 0.92 -8.42 14.14
CA LYS A 122 1.05 -8.87 12.75
C LYS A 122 2.23 -9.83 12.54
N TYR A 123 2.13 -10.63 11.49
CA TYR A 123 3.13 -11.65 11.10
C TYR A 123 4.04 -11.11 10.01
N VAL A 124 5.36 -11.30 10.13
CA VAL A 124 6.34 -10.79 9.17
C VAL A 124 6.45 -11.73 7.97
N THR A 125 6.18 -11.24 6.77
CA THR A 125 6.23 -12.04 5.54
C THR A 125 7.67 -12.31 5.10
N CYS A 126 7.90 -13.45 4.45
CA CYS A 126 9.22 -13.82 3.94
C CYS A 126 9.42 -13.36 2.49
N ILE A 127 10.47 -12.60 2.21
CA ILE A 127 10.81 -12.12 0.86
C ILE A 127 11.06 -13.26 -0.16
N GLY A 128 11.40 -14.46 0.32
CA GLY A 128 11.61 -15.65 -0.51
C GLY A 128 10.34 -16.48 -0.73
N SER A 129 9.19 -16.06 -0.20
CA SER A 129 7.93 -16.81 -0.29
C SER A 129 7.05 -16.36 -1.46
N PRO A 130 6.05 -17.17 -1.87
CA PRO A 130 5.06 -16.78 -2.87
C PRO A 130 4.27 -15.51 -2.55
N TYR A 131 4.26 -15.04 -1.29
CA TYR A 131 3.73 -13.73 -0.95
C TYR A 131 4.35 -12.62 -1.82
N TYR A 132 5.67 -12.65 -2.01
CA TYR A 132 6.40 -11.63 -2.77
C TYR A 132 6.48 -11.90 -4.27
N SER A 133 6.55 -13.17 -4.69
CA SER A 133 6.67 -13.51 -6.11
C SER A 133 5.33 -13.63 -6.84
N GLU A 134 4.22 -13.82 -6.12
CA GLU A 134 2.90 -14.07 -6.70
C GLU A 134 1.84 -13.11 -6.15
N TYR A 135 1.64 -13.09 -4.83
CA TYR A 135 0.52 -12.36 -4.22
C TYR A 135 0.65 -10.84 -4.36
N LEU A 136 1.78 -10.25 -3.97
CA LEU A 136 2.01 -8.81 -4.12
C LEU A 136 1.95 -8.36 -5.58
N PRO A 137 2.59 -9.02 -6.57
CA PRO A 137 2.39 -8.70 -7.98
C PRO A 137 0.92 -8.71 -8.40
N ALA A 138 0.14 -9.71 -7.99
CA ALA A 138 -1.29 -9.78 -8.31
C ALA A 138 -2.10 -8.63 -7.68
N VAL A 139 -1.76 -8.21 -6.47
CA VAL A 139 -2.32 -7.01 -5.82
C VAL A 139 -1.92 -5.73 -6.56
N MET A 140 -0.66 -5.64 -7.02
CA MET A 140 -0.20 -4.48 -7.81
C MET A 140 -0.91 -4.40 -9.17
N GLU A 141 -1.14 -5.54 -9.83
CA GLU A 141 -1.96 -5.62 -11.06
C GLU A 141 -3.38 -5.12 -10.81
N GLU A 142 -4.03 -5.55 -9.73
CA GLU A 142 -5.36 -5.05 -9.35
C GLU A 142 -5.36 -3.52 -9.15
N ILE A 143 -4.35 -2.98 -8.47
CA ILE A 143 -4.22 -1.53 -8.25
C ILE A 143 -4.06 -0.81 -9.59
N ILE A 144 -3.24 -1.34 -10.50
CA ILE A 144 -3.05 -0.77 -11.84
C ILE A 144 -4.36 -0.75 -12.61
N GLU A 145 -5.07 -1.89 -12.66
CA GLU A 145 -6.35 -2.03 -13.36
C GLU A 145 -7.41 -1.06 -12.84
N ARG A 146 -7.48 -0.87 -11.51
CA ARG A 146 -8.55 -0.09 -10.88
C ARG A 146 -8.31 1.41 -10.93
N SER A 147 -7.08 1.88 -10.71
CA SER A 147 -6.82 3.31 -10.48
C SER A 147 -5.68 3.90 -11.29
N HIS A 148 -4.89 3.10 -12.02
CA HIS A 148 -3.81 3.58 -12.89
C HIS A 148 -2.87 4.61 -12.20
N PRO A 149 -2.21 4.25 -11.08
CA PRO A 149 -1.22 5.14 -10.45
C PRO A 149 -0.03 5.37 -11.40
N ASP A 150 0.69 6.48 -11.20
CA ASP A 150 1.90 6.80 -11.96
C ASP A 150 3.11 5.93 -11.56
N GLY A 151 3.06 5.29 -10.39
CA GLY A 151 4.08 4.38 -9.91
C GLY A 151 3.75 3.79 -8.54
N PHE A 152 4.68 3.00 -8.01
CA PHE A 152 4.59 2.38 -6.70
C PHE A 152 5.78 2.79 -5.81
N SER A 153 5.53 2.89 -4.51
CA SER A 153 6.56 2.93 -3.48
C SER A 153 6.24 1.88 -2.42
N ASP A 154 7.26 1.30 -1.81
CA ASP A 154 7.07 0.35 -0.71
C ASP A 154 7.88 0.77 0.51
N ASN A 155 7.27 0.66 1.68
CA ASN A 155 7.88 1.07 2.94
C ASN A 155 8.88 0.05 3.52
N SER A 156 8.78 -1.23 3.17
CA SER A 156 9.55 -2.31 3.80
C SER A 156 9.70 -3.58 2.93
N TRP A 157 9.89 -3.43 1.62
CA TRP A 157 10.07 -4.57 0.70
C TRP A 157 11.26 -5.49 1.08
N ALA A 158 12.26 -4.95 1.77
CA ALA A 158 13.49 -5.67 2.13
C ALA A 158 13.29 -6.85 3.11
N GLY A 159 12.13 -6.96 3.77
CA GLY A 159 11.85 -8.04 4.72
C GLY A 159 12.54 -7.84 6.08
N LEU A 160 13.06 -8.94 6.66
CA LEU A 160 13.71 -8.91 7.98
C LEU A 160 14.98 -8.03 8.00
N PRO A 161 15.29 -7.39 9.15
CA PRO A 161 16.57 -6.70 9.30
C PRO A 161 17.72 -7.71 9.25
N ARG A 162 18.91 -7.26 8.82
CA ARG A 162 20.11 -8.11 8.67
C ARG A 162 20.55 -8.86 9.93
N ALA A 163 20.08 -8.46 11.10
CA ALA A 163 20.36 -9.11 12.38
C ALA A 163 19.55 -10.41 12.59
N ASN A 164 18.52 -10.66 11.77
CA ASN A 164 17.64 -11.81 11.88
C ASN A 164 17.79 -12.72 10.66
N ILE A 165 17.72 -14.03 10.89
CA ILE A 165 17.74 -15.06 9.85
C ILE A 165 16.36 -15.71 9.80
N CYS A 166 15.80 -15.82 8.59
CA CYS A 166 14.61 -16.60 8.35
C CYS A 166 14.97 -18.08 8.12
N TYR A 167 14.23 -19.00 8.76
CA TYR A 167 14.38 -20.45 8.65
C TYR A 167 13.14 -21.13 8.03
N CYS A 168 12.34 -20.39 7.25
CA CYS A 168 11.16 -20.93 6.55
C CYS A 168 11.56 -21.82 5.37
#